data_AF-A0A1V3I751-F1
#
_entry.id   AF-A0A1V3I751-F1
#
_cell.length_a   1.000
_cell.length_b   1.000
_cell.length_c   1.000
_cell.angle_alpha   90.00
_cell.angle_beta   90.00
_cell.angle_gamma   90.00
#
_symmetry.space_group_name_H-M   'P 1'
#
loop_
_entity.id
_entity.type
_entity.pdbx_description
1 polymer ?
#
loop_
_entity_poly.entity_id
_entity_poly.type
_entity_poly.pdbx_seq_one_letter_code
_entity_poly.pdbx_strand_id
1 'polypeptide(L)'
;MLKPEEIYDVLYRIPKGVDSTIVLEDLDLKDIPKDRINKIISIIYDHDYYDDFDLIKAASLLSNWGFDEGFYFLSSLLLGEKENKLLYELLIDEEVYKMIFYAIIGYWGSVSDSNIDGSHLKDIMFPVVSKLIELASINGFNISYIYFMILDYDFVEFVPLVKKYLSNIIDDSSQYWNIHDSIKLLMKIEPGFAIDLIHKKNKELSDFGIEI
;
A
#
# COMPACT_ATOMS: atom_id res chain seq x y z
N MET A 1 -7.29 14.58 -23.58
CA MET A 1 -8.14 13.49 -23.06
C MET A 1 -8.04 12.27 -23.96
N LEU A 2 -7.75 11.13 -23.35
CA LEU A 2 -7.73 9.83 -24.02
C LEU A 2 -9.16 9.32 -24.25
N LYS A 3 -9.36 8.52 -25.29
CA LYS A 3 -10.64 7.82 -25.49
C LYS A 3 -10.76 6.61 -24.55
N PRO A 4 -11.96 6.10 -24.26
CA PRO A 4 -12.15 4.97 -23.36
C PRO A 4 -11.34 3.73 -23.72
N GLU A 5 -11.21 3.40 -25.00
CA GLU A 5 -10.38 2.28 -25.47
C GLU A 5 -8.89 2.50 -25.22
N GLU A 6 -8.42 3.75 -25.31
CA GLU A 6 -7.04 4.12 -25.04
C GLU A 6 -6.75 4.07 -23.54
N ILE A 7 -7.70 4.51 -22.71
CA ILE A 7 -7.64 4.39 -21.25
C ILE A 7 -7.52 2.92 -20.86
N TYR A 8 -8.41 2.07 -21.40
CA TYR A 8 -8.37 0.63 -21.11
C TYR A 8 -7.01 0.01 -21.48
N ASP A 9 -6.49 0.36 -22.65
CA ASP A 9 -5.21 -0.14 -23.14
C ASP A 9 -4.03 0.30 -22.26
N VAL A 10 -4.01 1.55 -21.79
CA VAL A 10 -2.89 2.04 -20.96
C VAL A 10 -3.01 1.62 -19.50
N LEU A 11 -4.21 1.40 -18.95
CA LEU A 11 -4.40 1.09 -17.53
C LEU A 11 -4.57 -0.39 -17.20
N TYR A 12 -4.94 -1.24 -18.17
CA TYR A 12 -5.33 -2.63 -17.87
C TYR A 12 -4.67 -3.69 -18.76
N ARG A 13 -4.10 -3.32 -19.92
CA ARG A 13 -3.55 -4.31 -20.87
C ARG A 13 -2.04 -4.52 -20.69
N ILE A 14 -1.59 -5.76 -20.62
CA ILE A 14 -0.16 -6.11 -20.71
C ILE A 14 0.35 -5.81 -22.14
N PRO A 15 1.51 -5.13 -22.31
CA PRO A 15 2.07 -4.88 -23.64
C PRO A 15 2.30 -6.18 -24.43
N LYS A 16 2.11 -6.12 -25.75
CA LYS A 16 2.31 -7.29 -26.60
C LYS A 16 3.76 -7.78 -26.56
N GLY A 17 3.94 -9.07 -26.39
CA GLY A 17 5.26 -9.71 -26.40
C GLY A 17 5.95 -9.77 -25.04
N VAL A 18 5.30 -9.30 -23.97
CA VAL A 18 5.76 -9.50 -22.59
C VAL A 18 5.28 -10.86 -22.09
N ASP A 19 6.22 -11.69 -21.64
CA ASP A 19 5.98 -13.01 -21.06
C ASP A 19 6.54 -13.15 -19.63
N SER A 20 7.19 -12.11 -19.11
CA SER A 20 7.78 -12.06 -17.77
C SER A 20 6.73 -12.04 -16.65
N THR A 21 5.55 -11.47 -16.91
CA THR A 21 4.47 -11.36 -15.94
C THR A 21 3.09 -11.27 -16.60
N ILE A 22 2.06 -11.63 -15.82
CA ILE A 22 0.65 -11.39 -16.15
C ILE A 22 0.04 -10.26 -15.32
N VAL A 23 0.81 -9.72 -14.37
CA VAL A 23 0.44 -8.62 -13.48
C VAL A 23 1.05 -7.34 -14.02
N LEU A 24 0.22 -6.31 -14.21
CA LEU A 24 0.63 -5.10 -14.92
C LEU A 24 1.56 -4.22 -14.06
N GLU A 25 1.30 -4.21 -12.76
CA GLU A 25 2.08 -3.55 -11.73
C GLU A 25 3.51 -4.07 -11.67
N ASP A 26 3.72 -5.35 -11.99
CA ASP A 26 5.02 -6.04 -11.88
C ASP A 26 5.83 -6.00 -13.18
N LEU A 27 5.44 -5.16 -14.15
CA LEU A 27 6.17 -5.01 -15.40
C LEU A 27 7.56 -4.42 -15.17
N ASP A 28 8.58 -5.04 -15.77
CA ASP A 28 9.89 -4.44 -15.90
C ASP A 28 9.80 -3.12 -16.70
N LEU A 29 10.49 -2.07 -16.25
CA LEU A 29 10.50 -0.77 -16.91
C LEU A 29 10.89 -0.83 -18.40
N LYS A 30 11.74 -1.78 -18.80
CA LYS A 30 12.18 -1.99 -20.19
C LYS A 30 11.03 -2.45 -21.12
N ASP A 31 10.03 -3.09 -20.54
CA ASP A 31 8.90 -3.69 -21.26
C ASP A 31 7.71 -2.71 -21.38
N ILE A 32 7.83 -1.53 -20.76
CA ILE A 32 6.79 -0.49 -20.75
C ILE A 32 7.10 0.55 -21.86
N PRO A 33 6.23 0.71 -22.86
CA PRO A 33 6.42 1.74 -23.88
C PRO A 33 6.42 3.15 -23.26
N LYS A 34 7.38 4.00 -23.63
CA LYS A 34 7.46 5.39 -23.14
C LYS A 34 6.17 6.19 -23.39
N ASP A 35 5.53 5.97 -24.53
CA ASP A 35 4.25 6.61 -24.85
C ASP A 35 3.14 6.24 -23.86
N ARG A 36 3.16 5.02 -23.31
CA ARG A 36 2.22 4.57 -22.28
C ARG A 36 2.43 5.36 -20.99
N ILE A 37 3.67 5.51 -20.54
CA ILE A 37 4.00 6.28 -19.33
C ILE A 37 3.51 7.72 -19.48
N ASN A 38 3.82 8.37 -20.61
CA ASN A 38 3.39 9.74 -20.87
C ASN A 38 1.86 9.89 -20.85
N LYS A 39 1.14 8.90 -21.40
CA LYS A 39 -0.32 8.88 -21.38
C LYS A 39 -0.88 8.73 -19.97
N ILE A 40 -0.31 7.83 -19.16
CA ILE A 40 -0.73 7.64 -17.76
C ILE A 40 -0.44 8.90 -16.93
N ILE A 41 0.71 9.53 -17.13
CA ILE A 41 1.04 10.83 -16.52
C ILE A 41 0.01 11.90 -16.92
N SER A 42 -0.43 11.93 -18.19
CA SER A 42 -1.46 12.87 -18.63
C SER A 42 -2.82 12.64 -17.94
N ILE A 43 -3.18 11.39 -17.61
CA ILE A 43 -4.39 11.07 -16.83
C ILE A 43 -4.33 11.75 -15.46
N ILE A 44 -3.17 11.69 -14.79
CA ILE A 44 -2.98 12.32 -13.47
C ILE A 44 -3.02 13.85 -13.54
N TYR A 45 -2.39 14.45 -14.54
CA TYR A 45 -2.39 15.92 -14.68
C TYR A 45 -3.76 16.47 -15.06
N ASP A 46 -4.47 15.79 -15.96
CA ASP A 46 -5.81 16.16 -16.43
C ASP A 46 -6.92 15.54 -15.53
N HIS A 47 -6.69 15.46 -14.21
CA HIS A 47 -7.53 14.71 -13.27
C HIS A 47 -9.01 15.12 -13.23
N ASP A 48 -9.34 16.37 -13.59
CA ASP A 48 -10.74 16.84 -13.67
C ASP A 48 -11.59 16.10 -14.73
N TYR A 49 -10.95 15.33 -15.62
CA TYR A 49 -11.59 14.73 -16.80
C TYR A 49 -11.69 13.19 -16.75
N TYR A 50 -11.17 12.56 -15.72
CA TYR A 50 -11.17 11.10 -15.56
C TYR A 50 -11.92 10.71 -14.29
N ASP A 51 -12.46 9.49 -14.26
CA ASP A 51 -13.06 8.96 -13.05
C ASP A 51 -12.01 8.61 -11.99
N ASP A 52 -12.43 8.63 -10.74
CA ASP A 52 -11.57 8.44 -9.58
C ASP A 52 -10.85 7.09 -9.60
N PHE A 53 -11.49 6.04 -10.12
CA PHE A 53 -10.88 4.71 -10.17
C PHE A 53 -9.75 4.66 -11.20
N ASP A 54 -9.95 5.23 -12.39
CA ASP A 54 -8.90 5.35 -13.39
C ASP A 54 -7.75 6.24 -12.90
N LEU A 55 -8.03 7.29 -12.13
CA LEU A 55 -6.99 8.11 -11.49
C LEU A 55 -6.17 7.32 -10.47
N ILE A 56 -6.82 6.57 -9.58
CA ILE A 56 -6.13 5.74 -8.59
C ILE A 56 -5.35 4.62 -9.29
N LYS A 57 -5.91 4.00 -10.33
CA LYS A 57 -5.24 2.96 -11.12
C LYS A 57 -4.00 3.52 -11.83
N ALA A 58 -4.12 4.68 -12.47
CA ALA A 58 -3.01 5.36 -13.11
C ALA A 58 -1.88 5.66 -12.13
N ALA A 59 -2.22 6.26 -10.99
CA ALA A 59 -1.25 6.59 -9.95
C ALA A 59 -0.64 5.33 -9.31
N SER A 60 -1.41 4.26 -9.16
CA SER A 60 -0.91 2.98 -8.64
C SER A 60 0.09 2.32 -9.59
N LEU A 61 -0.17 2.33 -10.90
CA LEU A 61 0.79 1.82 -11.89
C LEU A 61 2.09 2.61 -11.89
N LEU A 62 2.01 3.94 -11.95
CA LEU A 62 3.19 4.79 -11.89
C LEU A 62 3.99 4.57 -10.61
N SER A 63 3.31 4.46 -9.45
CA SER A 63 3.96 4.19 -8.17
C SER A 63 4.70 2.85 -8.20
N ASN A 64 4.04 1.75 -8.59
CA ASN A 64 4.68 0.44 -8.68
C ASN A 64 5.90 0.43 -9.61
N TRP A 65 5.88 1.24 -10.67
CA TRP A 65 7.01 1.38 -11.59
C TRP A 65 8.07 2.41 -11.14
N GLY A 66 7.95 2.98 -9.93
CA GLY A 66 8.93 3.88 -9.34
C GLY A 66 8.86 5.33 -9.81
N PHE A 67 7.72 5.78 -10.36
CA PHE A 67 7.51 7.18 -10.76
C PHE A 67 6.90 8.02 -9.64
N ASP A 68 7.56 9.13 -9.31
CA ASP A 68 7.18 10.10 -8.28
C ASP A 68 5.76 10.64 -8.47
N GLU A 69 5.33 10.88 -9.72
CA GLU A 69 4.01 11.42 -10.04
C GLU A 69 2.89 10.55 -9.47
N GLY A 70 3.04 9.23 -9.52
CA GLY A 70 2.10 8.29 -8.93
C GLY A 70 2.09 8.37 -7.41
N PHE A 71 3.28 8.28 -6.81
CA PHE A 71 3.44 8.26 -5.36
C PHE A 71 2.88 9.53 -4.71
N TYR A 72 3.27 10.70 -5.21
CA TYR A 72 2.83 11.97 -4.66
C TYR A 72 1.34 12.23 -4.90
N PHE A 73 0.76 11.73 -6.00
CA PHE A 73 -0.68 11.81 -6.21
C PHE A 73 -1.43 11.00 -5.14
N LEU A 74 -1.09 9.72 -4.96
CA LEU A 74 -1.69 8.86 -3.92
C LEU A 74 -1.46 9.40 -2.51
N SER A 75 -0.28 9.95 -2.23
CA SER A 75 0.05 10.56 -0.95
C SER A 75 -0.84 11.78 -0.67
N SER A 76 -0.96 12.69 -1.64
CA SER A 76 -1.80 13.89 -1.52
C SER A 76 -3.28 13.55 -1.34
N LEU A 77 -3.71 12.45 -1.96
CA LEU A 77 -5.04 11.89 -1.83
C LEU A 77 -5.25 11.45 -0.37
N LEU A 78 -4.43 10.52 0.15
CA LEU A 78 -4.57 9.97 1.51
C LEU A 78 -4.41 11.00 2.64
N LEU A 79 -3.49 11.95 2.48
CA LEU A 79 -3.16 12.94 3.52
C LEU A 79 -4.10 14.15 3.50
N GLY A 80 -4.96 14.29 2.48
CA GLY A 80 -5.89 15.41 2.36
C GLY A 80 -5.20 16.76 2.16
N GLU A 81 -3.97 16.77 1.63
CA GLU A 81 -3.15 17.97 1.43
C GLU A 81 -3.60 18.82 0.23
N LYS A 82 -4.46 18.27 -0.62
CA LYS A 82 -5.25 19.01 -1.60
C LYS A 82 -6.72 18.84 -1.23
N GLU A 83 -7.56 19.80 -1.58
CA GLU A 83 -9.03 19.70 -1.53
C GLU A 83 -9.55 18.60 -2.48
N ASN A 84 -9.11 17.35 -2.29
CA ASN A 84 -9.46 16.23 -3.13
C ASN A 84 -10.72 15.58 -2.56
N LYS A 85 -11.86 16.06 -3.04
CA LYS A 85 -13.18 15.45 -2.82
C LYS A 85 -13.24 13.96 -3.20
N LEU A 86 -12.32 13.50 -4.07
CA LEU A 86 -12.20 12.13 -4.57
C LEU A 86 -12.36 11.07 -3.45
N LEU A 87 -11.57 11.14 -2.36
CA LEU A 87 -11.70 10.14 -1.28
C LEU A 87 -12.97 10.31 -0.41
N TYR A 88 -13.48 11.54 -0.28
CA TYR A 88 -14.64 11.80 0.57
C TYR A 88 -15.95 11.33 -0.09
N GLU A 89 -15.99 11.27 -1.43
CA GLU A 89 -17.14 10.85 -2.22
C GLU A 89 -17.06 9.37 -2.64
N LEU A 90 -15.84 8.80 -2.74
CA LEU A 90 -15.66 7.37 -2.88
C LEU A 90 -16.08 6.67 -1.57
N LEU A 91 -17.07 5.79 -1.66
CA LEU A 91 -17.18 4.64 -0.78
C LEU A 91 -15.98 3.72 -1.08
N ILE A 92 -14.81 4.10 -0.59
CA ILE A 92 -13.56 3.39 -0.84
C ILE A 92 -13.70 2.02 -0.19
N ASP A 93 -13.94 1.02 -1.03
CA ASP A 93 -13.95 -0.37 -0.60
C ASP A 93 -12.52 -0.79 -0.21
N GLU A 94 -12.44 -1.82 0.63
CA GLU A 94 -11.22 -2.45 1.13
C GLU A 94 -10.18 -2.69 0.01
N GLU A 95 -10.64 -3.06 -1.19
CA GLU A 95 -9.82 -3.33 -2.36
C GLU A 95 -9.02 -2.11 -2.84
N VAL A 96 -9.62 -0.92 -2.79
CA VAL A 96 -8.95 0.31 -3.22
C VAL A 96 -7.86 0.69 -2.22
N TYR A 97 -8.11 0.55 -0.92
CA TYR A 97 -7.06 0.76 0.08
C TYR A 97 -5.91 -0.24 -0.08
N LYS A 98 -6.21 -1.52 -0.34
CA LYS A 98 -5.19 -2.53 -0.64
C LYS A 98 -4.38 -2.18 -1.88
N MET A 99 -5.04 -1.72 -2.95
CA MET A 99 -4.37 -1.29 -4.18
C MET A 99 -3.42 -0.12 -3.92
N ILE A 100 -3.89 0.90 -3.20
CA ILE A 100 -3.05 2.05 -2.83
C ILE A 100 -1.89 1.60 -1.94
N PHE A 101 -2.15 0.74 -0.96
CA PHE A 101 -1.11 0.26 -0.06
C PHE A 101 -0.04 -0.54 -0.83
N TYR A 102 -0.46 -1.47 -1.70
CA TYR A 102 0.45 -2.20 -2.58
C TYR A 102 1.31 -1.25 -3.42
N ALA A 103 0.68 -0.24 -4.03
CA ALA A 103 1.37 0.74 -4.86
C ALA A 103 2.41 1.59 -4.10
N ILE A 104 2.11 2.01 -2.87
CA ILE A 104 3.05 2.76 -2.03
C ILE A 104 4.28 1.90 -1.68
N ILE A 105 4.07 0.61 -1.41
CA ILE A 105 5.15 -0.34 -1.10
C ILE A 105 5.95 -0.68 -2.36
N GLY A 106 5.27 -0.85 -3.50
CA GLY A 106 5.90 -1.08 -4.80
C GLY A 106 6.78 0.09 -5.26
N TYR A 107 6.37 1.34 -5.00
CA TYR A 107 7.21 2.52 -5.24
C TYR A 107 8.54 2.43 -4.50
N TRP A 108 8.50 2.08 -3.21
CA TRP A 108 9.72 1.87 -2.45
C TRP A 108 10.57 0.73 -3.01
N GLY A 109 9.96 -0.39 -3.41
CA GLY A 109 10.68 -1.51 -4.03
C GLY A 109 11.44 -1.06 -5.28
N SER A 110 10.74 -0.40 -6.20
CA SER A 110 11.31 0.09 -7.46
C SER A 110 12.40 1.16 -7.27
N VAL A 111 12.24 2.09 -6.34
CA VAL A 111 13.24 3.15 -6.10
C VAL A 111 14.44 2.63 -5.30
N SER A 112 14.24 1.71 -4.35
CA SER A 112 15.34 1.14 -3.55
C SER A 112 16.24 0.21 -4.38
N ASP A 113 15.69 -0.55 -5.33
CA ASP A 113 16.46 -1.36 -6.29
C ASP A 113 17.37 -0.50 -7.18
N SER A 114 17.07 0.79 -7.31
CA SER A 114 17.83 1.76 -8.12
C SER A 114 19.13 2.26 -7.44
N ASN A 115 19.56 1.68 -6.31
CA ASN A 115 20.77 2.03 -5.52
C ASN A 115 20.76 3.45 -4.88
N ILE A 116 19.60 4.04 -4.66
CA ILE A 116 19.51 5.27 -3.86
C ILE A 116 19.44 4.87 -2.39
N ASP A 117 20.24 5.52 -1.53
CA ASP A 117 20.11 5.42 -0.08
C ASP A 117 18.64 5.68 0.31
N GLY A 118 17.92 4.60 0.61
CA GLY A 118 16.47 4.60 0.84
C GLY A 118 16.05 5.29 2.14
N SER A 119 16.98 5.90 2.87
CA SER A 119 16.69 6.70 4.06
C SER A 119 15.69 7.82 3.78
N HIS A 120 15.83 8.53 2.65
CA HIS A 120 14.85 9.56 2.27
C HIS A 120 13.46 8.98 2.00
N LEU A 121 13.39 7.73 1.50
CA LEU A 121 12.11 7.06 1.27
C LEU A 121 11.38 6.81 2.60
N LYS A 122 12.10 6.52 3.69
CA LYS A 122 11.50 6.39 5.03
C LYS A 122 10.72 7.64 5.42
N ASP A 123 11.33 8.81 5.25
CA ASP A 123 10.73 10.10 5.63
C ASP A 123 9.45 10.40 4.85
N ILE A 124 9.45 10.18 3.53
CA ILE A 124 8.28 10.48 2.69
C ILE A 124 7.18 9.42 2.80
N MET A 125 7.55 8.15 3.04
CA MET A 125 6.58 7.07 3.20
C MET A 125 5.89 7.12 4.56
N PHE A 126 6.60 7.54 5.60
CA PHE A 126 6.10 7.50 6.96
C PHE A 126 4.69 8.08 7.15
N PRO A 127 4.39 9.32 6.72
CA PRO A 127 3.05 9.88 6.90
C PRO A 127 1.97 9.08 6.15
N VAL A 128 2.27 8.62 4.94
CA VAL A 128 1.31 7.93 4.07
C VAL A 128 1.00 6.53 4.58
N VAL A 129 2.04 5.77 4.94
CA VAL A 129 1.91 4.44 5.55
C VAL A 129 1.20 4.53 6.91
N SER A 130 1.52 5.55 7.71
CA SER A 130 0.81 5.80 8.97
C SER A 130 -0.68 6.00 8.76
N LYS A 131 -1.06 6.76 7.73
CA LYS A 131 -2.46 6.99 7.40
C LYS A 131 -3.15 5.70 6.95
N LEU A 132 -2.49 4.89 6.12
CA LEU A 132 -3.01 3.60 5.68
C LEU A 132 -3.23 2.64 6.85
N ILE A 133 -2.31 2.55 7.81
CA ILE A 133 -2.49 1.69 9.00
C ILE A 133 -3.64 2.18 9.90
N GLU A 134 -3.81 3.49 10.02
CA GLU A 134 -4.98 4.06 10.71
C GLU A 134 -6.29 3.63 10.03
N LEU A 135 -6.37 3.78 8.70
CA LEU A 135 -7.53 3.37 7.91
C LEU A 135 -7.76 1.85 7.96
N ALA A 136 -6.69 1.06 8.02
CA ALA A 136 -6.76 -0.39 8.17
C ALA A 136 -7.42 -0.79 9.48
N SER A 137 -7.14 -0.07 10.56
CA SER A 137 -7.76 -0.33 11.88
C SER A 137 -9.28 -0.13 11.86
N ILE A 138 -9.77 0.70 10.94
CA ILE A 138 -11.20 1.07 10.83
C ILE A 138 -11.91 0.17 9.82
N ASN A 139 -11.28 -0.07 8.67
CA ASN A 139 -11.89 -0.73 7.52
C ASN A 139 -11.51 -2.22 7.40
N GLY A 140 -10.57 -2.71 8.19
CA GLY A 140 -10.27 -4.13 8.30
C GLY A 140 -9.40 -4.75 7.21
N PHE A 141 -8.68 -3.94 6.43
CA PHE A 141 -7.70 -4.49 5.50
C PHE A 141 -6.40 -4.89 6.19
N ASN A 142 -5.72 -5.86 5.58
CA ASN A 142 -4.45 -6.40 6.03
C ASN A 142 -3.30 -5.40 5.81
N ILE A 143 -2.39 -5.32 6.79
CA ILE A 143 -1.22 -4.43 6.74
C ILE A 143 0.11 -5.20 6.62
N SER A 144 0.09 -6.49 6.33
CA SER A 144 1.30 -7.33 6.34
C SER A 144 2.34 -6.91 5.30
N TYR A 145 1.95 -6.10 4.31
CA TYR A 145 2.87 -5.50 3.33
C TYR A 145 3.99 -4.68 3.98
N ILE A 146 3.81 -4.11 5.16
CA ILE A 146 4.91 -3.38 5.84
C ILE A 146 5.80 -4.27 6.72
N TYR A 147 5.44 -5.54 6.93
CA TYR A 147 6.14 -6.39 7.89
C TYR A 147 7.53 -6.78 7.41
N PHE A 148 7.68 -7.05 6.11
CA PHE A 148 9.00 -7.31 5.54
C PHE A 148 9.89 -6.05 5.59
N MET A 149 9.31 -4.85 5.42
CA MET A 149 10.07 -3.59 5.56
C MET A 149 10.62 -3.43 6.98
N ILE A 150 9.82 -3.77 7.99
CA ILE A 150 10.25 -3.74 9.40
C ILE A 150 11.37 -4.75 9.64
N LEU A 151 11.18 -6.00 9.19
CA LEU A 151 12.11 -7.09 9.50
C LEU A 151 13.42 -7.02 8.72
N ASP A 152 13.34 -6.70 7.42
CA ASP A 152 14.45 -6.87 6.49
C ASP A 152 15.13 -5.53 6.15
N TYR A 153 14.45 -4.39 6.38
CA TYR A 153 14.92 -3.05 5.99
C TYR A 153 14.93 -2.02 7.13
N ASP A 154 14.76 -2.46 8.38
CA ASP A 154 14.89 -1.65 9.60
C ASP A 154 13.96 -0.42 9.63
N PHE A 155 12.71 -0.57 9.15
CA PHE A 155 11.65 0.45 9.28
C PHE A 155 11.01 0.40 10.67
N VAL A 156 11.82 0.50 11.73
CA VAL A 156 11.40 0.34 13.13
C VAL A 156 10.40 1.41 13.60
N GLU A 157 10.35 2.55 12.92
CA GLU A 157 9.38 3.62 13.15
C GLU A 157 7.93 3.18 12.92
N PHE A 158 7.70 2.11 12.14
CA PHE A 158 6.37 1.54 11.94
C PHE A 158 5.92 0.60 13.07
N VAL A 159 6.83 0.14 13.93
CA VAL A 159 6.51 -0.82 15.01
C VAL A 159 5.44 -0.27 15.97
N PRO A 160 5.50 0.99 16.46
CA PRO A 160 4.44 1.57 17.27
C PRO A 160 3.07 1.58 16.58
N LEU A 161 3.04 1.74 15.25
CA LEU A 161 1.80 1.74 14.47
C LEU A 161 1.19 0.34 14.41
N VAL A 162 2.00 -0.70 14.21
CA VAL A 162 1.53 -2.10 14.24
C VAL A 162 1.00 -2.47 15.63
N LYS A 163 1.67 -2.04 16.70
CA LYS A 163 1.17 -2.24 18.09
C LYS A 163 -0.20 -1.61 18.30
N LYS A 164 -0.39 -0.37 17.82
CA LYS A 164 -1.67 0.33 17.89
C LYS A 164 -2.74 -0.38 17.06
N TYR A 165 -2.42 -0.77 15.82
CA TYR A 165 -3.30 -1.54 14.95
C TYR A 165 -3.78 -2.82 15.63
N LEU A 166 -2.86 -3.67 16.10
CA LEU A 166 -3.20 -4.90 16.81
C LEU A 166 -4.09 -4.63 18.03
N SER A 167 -3.76 -3.61 18.83
CA SER A 167 -4.54 -3.25 20.01
C SER A 167 -5.99 -2.86 19.67
N ASN A 168 -6.22 -2.30 18.49
CA ASN A 168 -7.56 -1.90 18.03
C ASN A 168 -8.38 -3.10 17.54
N ILE A 169 -7.75 -4.08 16.88
CA ILE A 169 -8.44 -5.18 16.21
C ILE A 169 -8.50 -6.48 17.04
N ILE A 170 -7.74 -6.61 18.13
CA ILE A 170 -7.57 -7.87 18.90
C ILE A 170 -8.86 -8.53 19.39
N ASP A 171 -9.93 -7.74 19.57
CA ASP A 171 -11.24 -8.22 20.02
C ASP A 171 -12.20 -8.57 18.86
N ASP A 172 -11.85 -8.23 17.62
CA ASP A 172 -12.66 -8.49 16.43
C ASP A 172 -12.26 -9.82 15.77
N SER A 173 -13.07 -10.85 16.00
CA SER A 173 -12.84 -12.19 15.42
C SER A 173 -12.87 -12.23 13.89
N SER A 174 -13.51 -11.26 13.22
CA SER A 174 -13.51 -11.21 11.75
C SER A 174 -12.11 -10.89 11.19
N GLN A 175 -11.25 -10.28 12.02
CA GLN A 175 -9.89 -9.87 11.68
C GLN A 175 -8.84 -10.94 11.99
N TYR A 176 -9.25 -12.21 12.15
CA TYR A 176 -8.38 -13.28 12.65
C TYR A 176 -6.99 -13.30 12.00
N TRP A 177 -6.92 -13.25 10.66
CA TRP A 177 -5.65 -13.29 9.94
C TRP A 177 -4.79 -12.03 10.17
N ASN A 178 -5.42 -10.86 10.22
CA ASN A 178 -4.74 -9.60 10.52
C ASN A 178 -4.15 -9.59 11.94
N ILE A 179 -4.89 -10.16 12.90
CA ILE A 179 -4.43 -10.37 14.27
C ILE A 179 -3.26 -11.37 14.29
N HIS A 180 -3.43 -12.54 13.67
CA HIS A 180 -2.42 -13.58 13.58
C HIS A 180 -1.10 -13.04 13.03
N ASP A 181 -1.14 -12.36 11.89
CA ASP A 181 0.06 -11.85 11.23
C ASP A 181 0.73 -10.75 12.08
N SER A 182 -0.06 -9.85 12.69
CA SER A 182 0.46 -8.80 13.58
C SER A 182 1.15 -9.38 14.81
N ILE A 183 0.55 -10.39 15.46
CA ILE A 183 1.17 -11.06 16.60
C ILE A 183 2.44 -11.78 16.16
N LYS A 184 2.44 -12.49 15.03
CA LYS A 184 3.63 -13.15 14.49
C LYS A 184 4.79 -12.18 14.27
N LEU A 185 4.52 -11.00 13.71
CA LEU A 185 5.53 -9.96 13.59
C LEU A 185 6.05 -9.54 14.97
N LEU A 186 5.14 -9.15 15.86
CA LEU A 186 5.49 -8.63 17.18
C LEU A 186 6.22 -9.65 18.05
N MET A 187 5.93 -10.95 17.92
CA MET A 187 6.68 -12.02 18.59
C MET A 187 8.16 -12.09 18.15
N LYS A 188 8.48 -11.69 16.92
CA LYS A 188 9.88 -11.64 16.44
C LYS A 188 10.64 -10.42 16.94
N ILE A 189 9.97 -9.28 17.10
CA ILE A 189 10.63 -7.99 17.40
C ILE A 189 10.50 -7.57 18.86
N GLU A 190 9.31 -7.72 19.45
CA GLU A 190 8.98 -7.30 20.81
C GLU A 190 7.94 -8.25 21.45
N PRO A 191 8.33 -9.51 21.74
CA PRO A 191 7.40 -10.54 22.22
C PRO A 191 6.70 -10.16 23.52
N GLY A 192 7.36 -9.39 24.40
CA GLY A 192 6.76 -8.91 25.65
C GLY A 192 5.48 -8.12 25.43
N PHE A 193 5.44 -7.23 24.43
CA PHE A 193 4.22 -6.47 24.12
C PHE A 193 3.08 -7.39 23.67
N ALA A 194 3.35 -8.35 22.78
CA ALA A 194 2.33 -9.25 22.26
C ALA A 194 1.73 -10.14 23.36
N ILE A 195 2.59 -10.73 24.19
CA ILE A 195 2.19 -11.57 25.32
C ILE A 195 1.36 -10.75 26.33
N ASP A 196 1.83 -9.57 26.71
CA ASP A 196 1.13 -8.72 27.67
C ASP A 196 -0.25 -8.28 27.15
N LEU A 197 -0.35 -7.94 25.86
CA LEU A 197 -1.63 -7.55 25.24
C LEU A 197 -2.62 -8.71 25.23
N ILE A 198 -2.17 -9.91 24.84
CA ILE A 198 -3.00 -11.12 24.77
C ILE A 198 -3.51 -11.51 26.16
N HIS A 199 -2.63 -11.55 27.16
CA HIS A 199 -3.02 -11.83 28.54
C HIS A 199 -3.97 -10.77 29.11
N LYS A 200 -3.77 -9.49 28.79
CA LYS A 200 -4.69 -8.40 29.20
C LYS A 200 -6.10 -8.59 28.63
N LYS A 201 -6.24 -9.30 27.53
CA LYS A 201 -7.53 -9.67 26.92
C LYS A 201 -8.07 -11.02 27.40
N ASN A 202 -7.40 -11.68 28.35
CA ASN A 202 -7.70 -13.04 28.82
C ASN A 202 -7.74 -14.05 27.66
N LYS A 203 -6.82 -13.90 26.70
CA LYS A 203 -6.62 -14.81 25.57
C LYS A 203 -5.26 -15.48 25.68
N GLU A 204 -5.04 -16.49 24.86
CA GLU A 204 -3.77 -17.22 24.70
C GLU A 204 -3.24 -17.07 23.26
N LEU A 205 -1.94 -17.27 23.05
CA LEU A 205 -1.35 -17.25 21.70
C LEU A 205 -1.97 -18.32 20.77
N SER A 206 -2.35 -19.46 21.33
CA SER A 206 -3.01 -20.56 20.62
C SER A 206 -4.39 -20.18 20.08
N ASP A 207 -5.09 -19.22 20.70
CA ASP A 207 -6.37 -18.69 20.19
C ASP A 207 -6.20 -18.03 18.82
N PHE A 208 -4.97 -17.61 18.51
CA PHE A 208 -4.59 -17.01 17.23
C PHE A 208 -3.73 -17.94 16.38
N GLY A 209 -3.68 -19.24 16.68
CA GLY A 209 -2.91 -20.21 15.89
C GLY A 209 -1.39 -19.99 15.94
N ILE A 210 -0.89 -19.47 17.06
CA ILE A 210 0.54 -19.26 17.28
C ILE A 210 1.01 -20.24 18.35
N GLU A 211 1.94 -21.11 17.94
CA GLU A 211 2.64 -22.05 18.81
C GLU A 211 3.99 -21.43 19.24
N ILE A 212 4.39 -21.67 20.48
CA ILE A 212 5.64 -21.19 21.08
C ILE A 212 6.77 -22.19 20.80
#